data_AF-A0A1F9KG15-F1
#
_entry.id   AF-A0A1F9KG15-F1
#
_cell.length_a   1.000
_cell.length_b   1.000
_cell.length_c   1.000
_cell.angle_alpha   90.00
_cell.angle_beta   90.00
_cell.angle_gamma   90.00
#
_symmetry.space_group_name_H-M   'P 1'
#
loop_
_entity.id
_entity.type
_entity.pdbx_description
1 polymer ?
#
loop_
_entity_poly.entity_id
_entity_poly.type
_entity_poly.pdbx_seq_one_letter_code
_entity_poly.pdbx_strand_id
1 'polypeptide(L)' 'MARITVEDCVAKGLTRFELVIIAAKRARQLLKGAKPLIVSDNRDIVIALREIAAGKVRLAIPKP' A
#
# COMPACT_ATOMS: atom_id res chain seq x y z
N MET A 1 14.92 -7.16 -6.98
CA MET A 1 13.50 -7.44 -7.33
C MET A 1 12.75 -7.76 -6.06
N ALA A 2 11.92 -6.83 -5.59
CA ALA A 2 11.23 -6.99 -4.30
C ALA A 2 10.22 -8.14 -4.35
N ARG A 3 10.49 -9.21 -3.60
CA ARG A 3 9.51 -10.23 -3.27
C ARG A 3 8.58 -9.63 -2.20
N ILE A 4 7.41 -9.18 -2.61
CA ILE A 4 6.29 -8.85 -1.73
C ILE A 4 5.08 -9.64 -2.20
N THR A 5 4.38 -10.28 -1.28
CA THR A 5 3.25 -11.15 -1.59
C THR A 5 1.94 -10.47 -1.22
N VAL A 6 0.84 -10.97 -1.78
CA VAL A 6 -0.50 -10.42 -1.49
C VAL A 6 -0.88 -10.74 -0.04
N GLU A 7 -0.44 -11.88 0.45
CA GLU A 7 -0.61 -12.39 1.81
C GLU A 7 -0.05 -11.41 2.85
N ASP A 8 1.14 -10.84 2.59
CA ASP A 8 1.76 -9.81 3.44
C ASP A 8 0.89 -8.55 3.60
N CYS A 9 0.06 -8.26 2.60
CA CYS A 9 -0.80 -7.07 2.57
C CYS A 9 -2.22 -7.36 3.10
N VAL A 10 -2.71 -8.59 2.95
CA VAL A 10 -4.08 -9.03 3.30
C VAL A 10 -4.23 -9.40 4.78
N ALA A 11 -3.13 -9.70 5.49
CA ALA A 11 -3.14 -10.06 6.90
C ALA A 11 -3.81 -9.03 7.85
N LYS A 12 -4.13 -7.83 7.37
CA LYS A 12 -4.76 -6.73 8.14
C LYS A 12 -6.28 -6.63 8.01
N GLY A 13 -6.94 -7.67 7.52
CA GLY A 13 -8.39 -7.71 7.36
C GLY A 13 -8.90 -6.89 6.15
N LEU A 14 -8.02 -6.66 5.17
CA LEU A 14 -8.38 -6.06 3.89
C LEU A 14 -8.81 -7.14 2.91
N THR A 15 -9.92 -6.94 2.22
CA THR A 15 -10.26 -7.75 1.06
C THR A 15 -9.27 -7.46 -0.08
N ARG A 16 -9.13 -8.40 -1.03
CA ARG A 16 -8.25 -8.22 -2.19
C ARG A 16 -8.65 -7.01 -3.05
N PHE A 17 -9.95 -6.71 -3.14
CA PHE A 17 -10.45 -5.53 -3.86
C PHE A 17 -10.05 -4.23 -3.16
N GLU A 18 -10.24 -4.16 -1.85
CA GLU A 18 -9.81 -3.01 -1.04
C GLU A 18 -8.30 -2.79 -1.15
N LEU A 19 -7.51 -3.87 -1.13
CA LEU A 19 -6.07 -3.82 -1.33
C LEU A 19 -5.68 -3.17 -2.67
N VAL A 20 -6.32 -3.57 -3.76
CA VAL A 20 -6.06 -2.98 -5.08
C VAL A 20 -6.42 -1.49 -5.10
N ILE A 21 -7.56 -1.12 -4.51
CA ILE A 21 -8.03 0.26 -4.47
C ILE A 21 -7.07 1.16 -3.66
N ILE A 22 -6.69 0.73 -2.45
CA ILE A 22 -5.78 1.50 -1.59
C ILE A 22 -4.37 1.58 -2.18
N ALA A 23 -3.85 0.48 -2.74
CA ALA A 23 -2.53 0.46 -3.38
C ALA A 23 -2.49 1.38 -4.59
N ALA A 24 -3.50 1.35 -5.45
CA ALA A 24 -3.59 2.23 -6.61
C ALA A 24 -3.70 3.71 -6.19
N LYS A 25 -4.52 4.01 -5.16
CA LYS A 25 -4.66 5.37 -4.63
C LYS A 25 -3.34 5.88 -4.04
N ARG A 26 -2.64 5.06 -3.28
CA ARG A 26 -1.36 5.42 -2.67
C ARG A 26 -0.24 5.56 -3.70
N ALA A 27 -0.14 4.66 -4.67
CA ALA A 27 0.82 4.76 -5.75
C ALA A 27 0.65 6.07 -6.55
N ARG A 28 -0.60 6.51 -6.81
CA ARG A 28 -0.87 7.81 -7.43
C ARG A 28 -0.41 9.00 -6.57
N GLN A 29 -0.45 8.88 -5.23
CA GLN A 29 0.08 9.94 -4.36
C GLN A 29 1.61 10.02 -4.48
N LEU A 30 2.29 8.87 -4.46
CA LEU A 30 3.75 8.79 -4.62
C LEU A 30 4.19 9.35 -5.98
N LEU A 31 3.49 8.99 -7.06
CA LEU A 31 3.72 9.54 -8.40
C LEU A 31 3.53 11.07 -8.48
N LYS A 32 2.66 11.64 -7.64
CA LYS A 32 2.45 13.09 -7.51
C LYS A 32 3.50 13.79 -6.64
N GLY A 33 4.54 13.07 -6.19
CA GLY A 33 5.60 13.60 -5.34
C GLY A 33 5.32 13.51 -3.84
N ALA A 34 4.32 12.74 -3.40
CA ALA A 34 4.14 12.49 -1.97
C ALA A 34 5.36 11.74 -1.41
N LYS A 35 5.78 12.11 -0.20
CA LYS A 35 6.91 11.43 0.45
C LYS A 35 6.55 9.97 0.77
N PRO A 36 7.43 9.01 0.42
CA PRO A 36 7.27 7.64 0.85
C PRO A 36 7.51 7.53 2.37
N LEU A 37 6.73 6.67 3.02
CA LEU A 37 6.80 6.38 4.45
C LEU A 37 7.79 5.25 4.75
N ILE A 38 8.29 4.58 3.70
CA ILE A 38 9.30 3.53 3.76
C ILE A 38 10.35 3.85 2.71
N VAL A 39 11.62 3.81 3.12
CA VAL A 39 12.76 3.96 2.22
C VAL A 39 12.88 2.69 1.37
N SER A 40 12.85 2.83 0.05
CA SER A 40 12.92 1.71 -0.89
C SER A 40 13.22 2.23 -2.29
N ASP A 41 14.11 1.53 -3.01
CA ASP A 41 14.45 1.86 -4.41
C ASP A 41 13.49 1.21 -5.43
N ASN A 42 12.40 0.60 -4.96
CA ASN A 42 11.39 0.00 -5.83
C ASN A 42 10.45 1.04 -6.45
N ARG A 43 9.73 0.66 -7.51
CA ARG A 43 8.66 1.48 -8.09
C ARG A 43 7.58 1.82 -7.06
N ASP A 44 6.92 2.96 -7.26
CA ASP A 44 5.88 3.50 -6.37
C ASP A 44 4.79 2.50 -5.98
N ILE A 45 4.38 1.63 -6.91
CA ILE A 45 3.38 0.59 -6.63
C ILE A 45 3.86 -0.42 -5.58
N VAL A 46 5.14 -0.77 -5.59
CA VAL A 46 5.74 -1.70 -4.62
C VAL A 46 5.96 -0.99 -3.29
N ILE A 47 6.34 0.29 -3.31
CA ILE A 47 6.43 1.11 -2.09
C ILE A 47 5.05 1.19 -1.43
N ALA A 48 3.99 1.48 -2.19
CA ALA A 48 2.63 1.52 -1.68
C ALA A 48 2.21 0.20 -1.01
N LEU A 49 2.46 -0.95 -1.65
CA LEU A 49 2.18 -2.26 -1.07
C LEU A 49 2.98 -2.51 0.21
N ARG A 50 4.26 -2.11 0.25
CA ARG A 50 5.09 -2.21 1.46
C ARG A 50 4.57 -1.33 2.60
N GLU A 51 4.10 -0.13 2.30
CA GLU A 51 3.51 0.77 3.29
C GLU A 51 2.20 0.21 3.87
N ILE A 52 1.41 -0.47 3.04
CA ILE A 52 0.17 -1.16 3.46
C ILE A 52 0.53 -2.37 4.34
N ALA A 53 1.47 -3.22 3.91
CA ALA A 53 1.97 -4.36 4.68
C ALA A 53 2.57 -3.92 6.03
N ALA A 54 3.28 -2.78 6.08
CA ALA A 54 3.78 -2.16 7.31
C ALA A 54 2.67 -1.46 8.13
N GLY A 55 1.49 -1.23 7.55
CA GLY A 55 0.33 -0.62 8.23
C GLY A 55 0.48 0.88 8.45
N LYS A 56 1.37 1.51 7.68
CA LYS A 56 1.58 2.96 7.59
C LYS A 56 0.51 3.63 6.73
N VAL A 57 -0.10 2.86 5.82
CA VAL A 57 -1.21 3.29 4.96
C VAL A 57 -2.42 2.41 5.27
N ARG A 58 -3.57 3.04 5.54
CA ARG A 58 -4.83 2.37 5.90
C ARG A 58 -6.00 3.04 5.20
N LEU A 59 -7.06 2.27 4.96
CA LEU A 59 -8.33 2.80 4.50
C LEU A 59 -8.99 3.56 5.65
N ALA A 60 -9.18 4.86 5.48
CA ALA A 60 -10.06 5.64 6.34
C ALA A 60 -11.51 5.44 5.86
N ILE A 61 -12.03 4.22 6.04
CA ILE A 61 -13.46 3.98 5.94
C ILE A 61 -13.98 4.03 7.38
N PRO A 62 -14.95 4.90 7.71
CA PRO A 62 -15.67 4.78 8.97
C PRO A 62 -16.33 3.40 8.96
N LYS A 63 -15.94 2.51 9.88
CA LYS A 63 -16.77 1.34 10.14
C LYS A 63 -18.10 1.86 10.70
N PRO A 64 -19.24 1.44 10.14
CA PRO A 64 -20.55 1.82 10.66
C PRO A 64 -20.70 1.36 12.12
#